data_AF-X1BYT7-F1
#
_entry.id   AF-X1BYT7-F1
#
_cell.length_a   1.000
_cell.length_b   1.000
_cell.length_c   1.000
_cell.angle_alpha   90.00
_cell.angle_beta   90.00
_cell.angle_gamma   90.00
#
_symmetry.space_group_name_H-M   'P 1'
#
loop_
_entity.id
_entity.type
_entity.pdbx_description
1 polymer ?
#
loop_
_entity_poly.entity_id
_entity_poly.type
_entity_poly.pdbx_seq_one_letter_code
_entity_poly.pdbx_strand_id
1 'polypeptide(L)'
;MNSMNPKENSDEIEKLSQVASKIQNIYHKKLEQLDELRLEIDELKQILNDLNSTISDKSFHSADEIYFKSIEKIQKKSYKDYFTEEIPKEQVKGTTIKRKIFSTEDGNKNILLCVLNYIDMENIEIKFVSPQLRSITETSEDFIKIFLKGALVKLKENNPNLSLSYEHLENSEDIKLIRI
;
A
#
# COMPACT_ATOMS: atom_id res chain seq x y z
N MET A 1 -26.44 17.68 63.07
CA MET A 1 -26.55 16.22 62.84
C MET A 1 -27.89 15.98 62.15
N ASN A 2 -27.90 15.86 60.83
CA ASN A 2 -29.12 15.50 60.10
C ASN A 2 -29.25 13.99 60.12
N SER A 3 -30.23 13.49 60.86
CA SER A 3 -30.62 12.08 60.84
C SER A 3 -31.27 11.81 59.48
N MET A 4 -30.50 11.20 58.58
CA MET A 4 -31.00 10.69 57.31
C MET A 4 -31.72 9.36 57.59
N ASN A 5 -32.92 9.22 57.06
CA ASN A 5 -33.85 8.16 57.42
C ASN A 5 -33.34 6.81 56.86
N PRO A 6 -33.22 5.72 57.64
CA PRO A 6 -32.65 4.46 57.17
C PRO A 6 -33.40 3.79 55.99
N LYS A 7 -34.65 4.19 55.71
CA LYS A 7 -35.42 3.79 54.52
C LYS A 7 -34.94 4.44 53.22
N GLU A 8 -34.48 5.68 53.25
CA GLU A 8 -33.99 6.37 52.03
C GLU A 8 -32.67 5.76 51.54
N ASN A 9 -31.80 5.35 52.47
CA ASN A 9 -30.56 4.65 52.14
C ASN A 9 -30.80 3.27 51.52
N SER A 10 -31.84 2.52 51.92
CA SER A 10 -32.10 1.21 51.31
C SER A 10 -32.61 1.35 49.87
N ASP A 11 -33.48 2.32 49.60
CA ASP A 11 -33.99 2.60 48.26
C ASP A 11 -32.88 3.09 47.30
N GLU A 12 -31.92 3.87 47.80
CA GLU A 12 -30.75 4.29 47.02
C GLU A 12 -29.80 3.13 46.73
N ILE A 13 -29.54 2.27 47.72
CA ILE A 13 -28.71 1.06 47.54
C ILE A 13 -29.37 0.10 46.55
N GLU A 14 -30.70 -0.05 46.58
CA GLU A 14 -31.44 -0.87 45.63
C GLU A 14 -31.34 -0.31 44.20
N LYS A 15 -31.51 1.01 44.03
CA LYS A 15 -31.32 1.67 42.73
C LYS A 15 -29.89 1.50 42.21
N LEU A 16 -28.88 1.66 43.06
CA LEU A 16 -27.48 1.47 42.68
C LEU A 16 -27.19 0.02 42.29
N SER A 17 -27.76 -0.96 42.99
CA SER A 17 -27.63 -2.37 42.67
C SER A 17 -28.28 -2.70 41.31
N GLN A 18 -29.45 -2.13 41.03
CA GLN A 18 -30.13 -2.26 39.73
C GLN A 18 -29.32 -1.63 38.59
N VAL A 19 -28.70 -0.46 38.82
CA VAL A 19 -27.83 0.19 37.83
C VAL A 19 -26.57 -0.64 37.60
N ALA A 20 -25.92 -1.13 38.65
CA ALA A 20 -24.73 -1.99 38.54
C ALA A 20 -25.03 -3.26 37.74
N SER A 21 -26.17 -3.90 38.01
CA SER A 21 -26.63 -5.09 37.29
C SER A 21 -26.87 -4.81 35.81
N LYS A 22 -27.47 -3.66 35.47
CA LYS A 22 -27.65 -3.23 34.08
C LYS A 22 -26.32 -2.99 33.37
N ILE A 23 -25.37 -2.33 34.02
CA ILE A 23 -24.03 -2.07 33.46
C ILE A 23 -23.30 -3.40 33.21
N GLN A 24 -23.36 -4.32 34.16
CA GLN A 24 -22.73 -5.63 34.03
C GLN A 24 -23.33 -6.44 32.87
N ASN A 25 -24.65 -6.44 32.72
CA ASN A 25 -25.31 -7.09 31.58
C ASN A 25 -24.90 -6.46 30.24
N ILE A 26 -24.81 -5.12 30.17
CA ILE A 26 -24.34 -4.43 28.97
C ILE A 26 -22.89 -4.81 28.66
N TYR A 27 -22.02 -4.85 29.68
CA TYR A 27 -20.62 -5.22 29.53
C TYR A 27 -20.47 -6.62 28.93
N HIS A 28 -21.16 -7.63 29.48
CA HIS A 28 -21.10 -8.99 28.96
C HIS A 28 -21.64 -9.09 27.54
N LYS A 29 -22.76 -8.42 27.23
CA LYS A 29 -23.31 -8.36 25.88
C LYS A 29 -22.33 -7.74 24.87
N LYS A 30 -21.58 -6.71 25.27
CA LYS A 30 -20.56 -6.10 24.40
C LYS A 30 -19.35 -7.00 24.19
N LEU A 31 -19.03 -7.83 25.18
CA LEU A 31 -17.96 -8.81 25.09
C LEU A 31 -18.31 -9.93 24.11
N GLU A 32 -19.54 -10.46 24.17
CA GLU A 32 -20.04 -11.43 23.19
C GLU A 32 -20.03 -10.86 21.76
N GLN A 33 -20.50 -9.63 21.56
CA GLN A 33 -20.47 -8.97 20.24
C GLN A 33 -19.05 -8.81 19.69
N LEU A 34 -18.04 -8.60 20.55
CA LEU A 34 -16.65 -8.51 20.13
C LEU A 34 -16.10 -9.86 19.67
N ASP A 35 -16.50 -10.95 20.34
CA ASP A 35 -16.08 -12.29 19.96
C ASP A 35 -16.75 -12.74 18.65
N GLU A 36 -18.03 -12.40 18.44
CA GLU A 36 -18.71 -12.61 17.15
C GLU A 36 -18.00 -11.87 16.00
N LEU A 37 -17.68 -10.59 16.18
CA LEU A 37 -16.96 -9.80 15.17
C LEU A 37 -15.56 -10.37 14.86
N ARG A 38 -14.88 -10.93 15.86
CA ARG A 38 -13.57 -11.58 15.66
C ARG A 38 -13.70 -12.82 14.79
N LEU A 39 -14.73 -13.64 15.03
CA LEU A 39 -15.03 -14.82 14.21
C LEU A 39 -15.33 -14.41 12.77
N GLU A 40 -16.18 -13.40 12.55
CA GLU A 40 -16.48 -12.88 11.21
C GLU A 40 -15.23 -12.38 10.47
N ILE A 41 -14.32 -11.68 11.17
CA ILE A 41 -13.06 -11.22 10.58
C ILE A 41 -12.18 -12.40 10.15
N ASP A 42 -12.11 -13.46 10.95
CA ASP A 42 -11.30 -14.63 10.63
C ASP A 42 -11.91 -15.45 9.47
N GLU A 43 -13.25 -15.52 9.37
CA GLU A 43 -13.94 -16.07 8.20
C GLU A 43 -13.63 -15.25 6.93
N LEU A 44 -13.68 -13.92 7.00
CA LEU A 44 -13.33 -13.06 5.87
C LEU A 44 -11.88 -13.26 5.42
N LYS A 45 -10.94 -13.43 6.37
CA LYS A 45 -9.54 -13.75 6.03
C LYS A 45 -9.42 -15.09 5.33
N GLN A 46 -10.17 -16.11 5.76
CA GLN A 46 -10.18 -17.41 5.09
C GLN A 46 -10.72 -17.29 3.67
N ILE A 47 -11.86 -16.62 3.48
CA ILE A 47 -12.42 -16.37 2.14
C ILE A 47 -11.42 -15.64 1.25
N LEU A 48 -10.70 -14.65 1.78
CA LEU A 48 -9.70 -13.91 1.03
C LEU A 48 -8.50 -14.79 0.65
N ASN A 49 -8.06 -15.67 1.54
CA ASN A 49 -7.00 -16.64 1.25
C ASN A 49 -7.45 -17.68 0.22
N ASP A 50 -8.68 -18.16 0.29
CA ASP A 50 -9.26 -19.10 -0.67
C ASP A 50 -9.45 -18.44 -2.05
N LEU A 51 -9.83 -17.16 -2.07
CA LEU A 51 -9.88 -16.38 -3.29
C LEU A 51 -8.48 -16.20 -3.87
N ASN A 52 -7.48 -15.89 -3.04
CA ASN A 52 -6.09 -15.75 -3.48
C ASN A 52 -5.50 -17.07 -3.98
N SER A 53 -5.80 -18.20 -3.35
CA SER A 53 -5.38 -19.52 -3.84
C SER A 53 -6.08 -19.85 -5.15
N THR A 54 -7.39 -19.63 -5.26
CA THR A 54 -8.16 -19.85 -6.50
C THR A 54 -7.68 -18.96 -7.63
N ILE A 55 -7.37 -17.69 -7.35
CA ILE A 55 -6.81 -16.76 -8.32
C ILE A 55 -5.39 -17.17 -8.69
N SER A 56 -4.56 -17.63 -7.75
CA SER A 56 -3.20 -18.11 -8.05
C SER A 56 -3.21 -19.44 -8.84
N ASP A 57 -4.18 -20.31 -8.59
CA ASP A 57 -4.34 -21.59 -9.27
C ASP A 57 -4.95 -21.42 -10.68
N LYS A 58 -5.87 -20.46 -10.86
CA LYS A 58 -6.54 -20.19 -12.15
C LYS A 58 -5.87 -19.11 -12.99
N SER A 59 -5.17 -18.17 -12.35
CA SER A 59 -4.44 -17.10 -13.00
C SER A 59 -2.97 -17.25 -12.66
N PHE A 60 -2.17 -17.40 -13.71
CA PHE A 60 -0.72 -17.34 -13.73
C PHE A 60 0.00 -18.65 -13.38
N HIS A 61 0.46 -19.35 -14.43
CA HIS A 61 1.89 -19.68 -14.41
C HIS A 61 2.60 -18.36 -14.15
N SER A 62 3.36 -18.26 -13.06
CA SER A 62 4.04 -17.00 -12.76
C SER A 62 4.87 -16.60 -13.99
N ALA A 63 4.96 -15.30 -14.28
CA ALA A 63 5.83 -14.85 -15.37
C ALA A 63 7.26 -15.40 -15.18
N ASP A 64 7.66 -15.65 -13.93
CA ASP A 64 8.90 -16.32 -13.58
C ASP A 64 8.89 -17.81 -14.00
N GLU A 65 7.81 -18.58 -13.82
CA GLU A 65 7.74 -19.97 -14.29
C GLU A 65 7.77 -20.09 -15.83
N ILE A 66 7.07 -19.20 -16.54
CA ILE A 66 7.10 -19.15 -18.01
C ILE A 66 8.51 -18.75 -18.48
N TYR A 67 9.13 -17.80 -17.79
CA TYR A 67 10.49 -17.36 -18.03
C TYR A 67 11.51 -18.48 -17.75
N PHE A 68 11.45 -19.14 -16.60
CA PHE A 68 12.35 -20.25 -16.22
C PHE A 68 12.27 -21.42 -17.20
N LYS A 69 11.07 -21.81 -17.64
CA LYS A 69 10.91 -22.82 -18.72
C LYS A 69 11.52 -22.38 -20.06
N SER A 70 11.54 -21.08 -20.35
CA SER A 70 12.16 -20.55 -21.57
C SER A 70 13.69 -20.36 -21.43
N ILE A 71 14.19 -20.13 -20.22
CA ILE A 71 15.60 -19.86 -19.89
C ILE A 71 16.40 -21.16 -19.72
N GLU A 72 15.79 -22.27 -19.27
CA GLU A 72 16.45 -23.58 -19.22
C GLU A 72 16.90 -24.08 -20.61
N LYS A 73 16.26 -23.62 -21.69
CA LYS A 73 16.70 -23.90 -23.07
C LYS A 73 17.90 -23.07 -23.52
N ILE A 74 18.27 -22.00 -22.79
CA ILE A 74 19.25 -21.00 -23.24
C ILE A 74 20.24 -20.78 -22.09
N GLN A 75 21.15 -21.73 -21.89
CA GLN A 75 22.22 -21.57 -20.93
C GLN A 75 23.14 -20.37 -21.25
N LYS A 76 23.68 -19.80 -20.16
CA LYS A 76 24.88 -18.94 -20.02
C LYS A 76 24.73 -17.46 -20.38
N LYS A 77 24.14 -16.69 -19.46
CA LYS A 77 24.78 -15.49 -18.90
C LYS A 77 24.09 -15.07 -17.59
N SER A 78 24.89 -14.65 -16.63
CA SER A 78 24.48 -14.30 -15.26
C SER A 78 23.51 -13.13 -15.25
N TYR A 79 22.20 -13.41 -15.08
CA TYR A 79 21.17 -12.40 -14.75
C TYR A 79 20.83 -12.40 -13.24
N LYS A 80 21.56 -13.20 -12.45
CA LYS A 80 21.28 -13.39 -11.01
C LYS A 80 21.62 -12.17 -10.14
N ASP A 81 22.40 -11.23 -10.66
CA ASP A 81 22.84 -10.07 -9.87
C ASP A 81 21.75 -9.00 -9.73
N TYR A 82 20.75 -8.95 -10.63
CA TYR A 82 19.62 -8.01 -10.52
C TYR A 82 18.55 -8.41 -9.49
N PHE A 83 18.62 -9.64 -8.99
CA PHE A 83 17.62 -10.20 -8.06
C PHE A 83 18.22 -10.61 -6.71
N THR A 84 19.52 -10.40 -6.50
CA THR A 84 20.25 -10.76 -5.26
C THR A 84 20.66 -9.58 -4.41
N GLU A 85 20.37 -8.34 -4.82
CA GLU A 85 20.37 -7.23 -3.87
C GLU A 85 19.25 -7.50 -2.85
N GLU A 86 19.64 -7.89 -1.64
CA GLU A 86 18.77 -7.85 -0.47
C GLU A 86 18.27 -6.40 -0.34
N ILE A 87 17.06 -6.17 -0.85
CA ILE A 87 16.34 -4.91 -0.75
C ILE A 87 16.38 -4.54 0.75
N PRO A 88 16.86 -3.34 1.13
CA PRO A 88 16.77 -2.89 2.50
C PRO A 88 15.32 -3.07 2.93
N LYS A 89 15.07 -3.82 4.00
CA LYS A 89 13.73 -3.88 4.61
C LYS A 89 13.40 -2.47 5.09
N GLU A 90 12.82 -1.69 4.19
CA GLU A 90 12.32 -0.36 4.43
C GLU A 90 11.31 -0.47 5.57
N GLN A 91 11.67 0.12 6.72
CA GLN A 91 10.84 0.14 7.92
C GLN A 91 9.66 1.11 7.76
N VAL A 92 8.91 1.03 6.66
CA VAL A 92 7.74 1.89 6.48
C VAL A 92 6.52 1.10 6.96
N LYS A 93 6.04 1.45 8.16
CA LYS A 93 4.74 0.97 8.66
C LYS A 93 3.64 1.61 7.81
N GLY A 94 3.24 0.96 6.73
CA GLY A 94 2.27 1.54 5.81
C GLY A 94 1.72 0.61 4.74
N THR A 95 0.64 1.05 4.07
CA THR A 95 0.09 0.39 2.88
C THR A 95 0.83 0.89 1.64
N THR A 96 1.60 0.01 1.01
CA THR A 96 2.25 0.31 -0.28
C THR A 96 1.49 -0.30 -1.45
N ILE A 97 1.08 0.53 -2.42
CA ILE A 97 0.49 0.08 -3.68
C ILE A 97 1.51 0.33 -4.80
N LYS A 98 1.91 -0.74 -5.49
CA LYS A 98 2.85 -0.67 -6.62
C LYS A 98 2.11 -0.86 -7.95
N ARG A 99 2.30 0.05 -8.89
CA ARG A 99 1.72 -0.01 -10.24
C ARG A 99 2.81 0.08 -11.30
N LYS A 100 2.88 -0.94 -12.16
CA LYS A 100 3.81 -0.99 -13.30
C LYS A 100 3.16 -0.34 -14.52
N ILE A 101 3.88 0.56 -15.20
CA ILE A 101 3.39 1.25 -16.40
C ILE A 101 4.14 0.72 -17.62
N PHE A 102 3.41 0.19 -18.58
CA PHE A 102 3.96 -0.41 -19.79
C PHE A 102 3.61 0.42 -21.02
N SER A 103 4.52 0.48 -21.98
CA SER A 103 4.20 0.93 -23.35
C SER A 103 3.95 -0.28 -24.24
N THR A 104 2.98 -0.12 -25.14
CA THR A 104 2.73 -1.00 -26.28
C THR A 104 3.27 -0.31 -27.53
N GLU A 105 4.59 -0.23 -27.66
CA GLU A 105 5.23 0.14 -28.93
C GLU A 105 5.56 -1.14 -29.71
N ASP A 106 5.25 -1.14 -31.01
CA ASP A 106 5.48 -2.21 -31.97
C ASP A 106 4.93 -3.59 -31.60
N GLY A 107 3.61 -3.63 -31.45
CA GLY A 107 2.79 -4.76 -31.91
C GLY A 107 2.83 -6.06 -31.11
N ASN A 108 3.76 -6.28 -30.15
CA ASN A 108 3.71 -7.44 -29.23
C ASN A 108 4.70 -7.41 -28.03
N LYS A 109 5.41 -6.31 -27.73
CA LYS A 109 6.30 -6.23 -26.55
C LYS A 109 5.83 -5.16 -25.58
N ASN A 110 5.34 -5.58 -24.41
CA ASN A 110 5.06 -4.69 -23.28
C ASN A 110 6.40 -4.25 -22.68
N ILE A 111 6.85 -3.03 -23.01
CA ILE A 111 8.08 -2.47 -22.43
C ILE A 111 7.71 -1.75 -21.14
N LEU A 112 8.24 -2.22 -20.01
CA LEU A 112 8.07 -1.53 -18.72
C LEU A 112 8.77 -0.17 -18.79
N LEU A 113 7.99 0.89 -18.60
CA LEU A 113 8.48 2.28 -18.62
C LEU A 113 8.94 2.71 -17.23
N CYS A 114 8.06 2.56 -16.25
CA CYS A 114 8.28 2.99 -14.88
C CYS A 114 7.42 2.20 -13.90
N VAL A 115 7.78 2.31 -12.63
CA VAL A 115 7.02 1.78 -11.51
C VAL A 115 6.58 2.96 -10.64
N LEU A 116 5.28 3.05 -10.40
CA LEU A 116 4.68 3.97 -9.44
C LEU A 116 4.52 3.26 -8.11
N ASN A 117 5.08 3.81 -7.04
CA ASN A 117 4.84 3.36 -5.68
C ASN A 117 4.02 4.42 -4.96
N TYR A 118 2.83 4.06 -4.49
CA TYR A 118 2.05 4.85 -3.55
C TYR A 118 2.35 4.35 -2.16
N ILE A 119 2.80 5.23 -1.28
CA ILE A 119 3.13 4.91 0.11
C ILE A 119 2.11 5.66 0.97
N ASP A 120 1.25 4.89 1.65
CA ASP A 120 0.20 5.41 2.54
C ASP A 120 -0.78 6.40 1.89
N MET A 121 -0.87 6.38 0.55
CA MET A 121 -1.67 7.32 -0.25
C MET A 121 -1.27 8.80 -0.10
N GLU A 122 -0.19 9.08 0.62
CA GLU A 122 0.33 10.43 0.87
C GLU A 122 1.57 10.73 0.02
N ASN A 123 2.43 9.72 -0.21
CA ASN A 123 3.66 9.88 -0.97
C ASN A 123 3.61 9.07 -2.26
N ILE A 124 4.19 9.61 -3.33
CA ILE A 124 4.28 8.96 -4.63
C ILE A 124 5.73 8.92 -5.08
N GLU A 125 6.22 7.72 -5.38
CA GLU A 125 7.50 7.54 -6.05
C GLU A 125 7.32 7.06 -7.48
N ILE A 126 8.00 7.70 -8.43
CA ILE A 126 8.02 7.34 -9.85
C ILE A 126 9.43 6.89 -10.22
N LYS A 127 9.64 5.57 -10.30
CA LYS A 127 10.94 4.98 -10.66
C LYS A 127 10.97 4.62 -12.14
N PHE A 128 11.84 5.25 -12.91
CA PHE A 128 11.99 4.94 -14.33
C PHE A 128 12.85 3.69 -14.54
N VAL A 129 12.42 2.83 -15.46
CA VAL A 129 13.18 1.64 -15.88
C VAL A 129 14.11 2.03 -17.02
N SER A 130 15.38 1.73 -16.87
CA SER A 130 16.45 2.11 -17.80
C SER A 130 16.40 3.61 -18.18
N PRO A 131 16.63 4.53 -17.22
CA PRO A 131 16.54 5.99 -17.45
C PRO A 131 17.35 6.48 -18.66
N GLN A 132 18.50 5.87 -18.89
CA GLN A 132 19.41 6.12 -20.02
C GLN A 132 18.74 5.99 -21.40
N LEU A 133 17.80 5.05 -21.53
CA LEU A 133 17.08 4.80 -22.80
C LEU A 133 15.93 5.78 -23.01
N ARG A 134 15.51 6.47 -21.94
CA ARG A 134 14.37 7.40 -21.95
C ARG A 134 14.83 8.85 -22.02
N SER A 135 16.03 9.14 -21.51
CA SER A 135 16.67 10.46 -21.54
C SER A 135 15.75 11.56 -21.01
N ILE A 136 15.02 11.25 -19.92
CA ILE A 136 14.12 12.21 -19.26
C ILE A 136 14.97 13.05 -18.33
N THR A 137 15.08 14.34 -18.62
CA THR A 137 15.79 15.32 -17.80
C THR A 137 14.82 16.41 -17.34
N GLU A 138 15.19 17.15 -16.29
CA GLU A 138 14.39 18.29 -15.82
C GLU A 138 14.30 19.42 -16.86
N THR A 139 15.27 19.47 -17.76
CA THR A 139 15.38 20.44 -18.86
C THR A 139 14.64 20.03 -20.13
N SER A 140 14.18 18.77 -20.23
CA SER A 140 13.44 18.28 -21.38
C SER A 140 12.11 19.03 -21.54
N GLU A 141 11.86 19.58 -22.73
CA GLU A 141 10.65 20.36 -23.02
C GLU A 141 9.37 19.54 -22.78
N ASP A 142 9.37 18.28 -23.19
CA ASP A 142 8.23 17.37 -23.00
C ASP A 142 7.98 17.10 -21.52
N PHE A 143 9.05 16.89 -20.74
CA PHE A 143 8.95 16.72 -19.29
C PHE A 143 8.39 17.98 -18.62
N ILE A 144 8.91 19.16 -18.97
CA ILE A 144 8.43 20.44 -18.43
C ILE A 144 6.96 20.65 -18.78
N LYS A 145 6.57 20.40 -20.04
CA LYS A 145 5.21 20.67 -20.52
C LYS A 145 4.19 19.69 -19.93
N ILE A 146 4.50 18.40 -19.97
CA ILE A 146 3.57 17.33 -19.58
C ILE A 146 3.56 17.17 -18.05
N PHE A 147 4.73 17.02 -17.44
CA PHE A 147 4.82 16.71 -16.02
C PHE A 147 4.78 17.96 -15.15
N LEU A 148 5.69 18.93 -15.34
CA LEU A 148 5.75 20.11 -14.47
C LEU A 148 4.52 21.01 -14.63
N LYS A 149 4.27 21.49 -15.85
CA LYS A 149 3.16 22.41 -16.13
C LYS A 149 1.81 21.69 -16.18
N GLY A 150 1.77 20.48 -16.74
CA GLY A 150 0.53 19.74 -16.96
C GLY A 150 -0.04 19.09 -15.70
N ALA A 151 0.81 18.48 -14.87
CA ALA A 151 0.40 17.71 -13.70
C ALA A 151 0.81 18.37 -12.38
N LEU A 152 2.09 18.69 -12.19
CA LEU A 152 2.62 19.14 -10.90
C LEU A 152 2.04 20.49 -10.46
N VAL A 153 1.89 21.47 -11.35
CA VAL A 153 1.28 22.77 -11.01
C VAL A 153 -0.13 22.58 -10.46
N LYS A 154 -0.96 21.76 -11.12
CA LYS A 154 -2.33 21.46 -10.67
C LYS A 154 -2.35 20.74 -9.32
N LEU A 155 -1.37 19.86 -9.09
CA LEU A 155 -1.21 19.19 -7.80
C LEU A 155 -0.83 20.16 -6.68
N LYS A 156 0.07 21.11 -6.96
CA LYS A 156 0.50 22.15 -6.01
C LYS A 156 -0.58 23.19 -5.72
N GLU A 157 -1.44 23.51 -6.69
CA GLU A 157 -2.60 24.38 -6.45
C GLU A 157 -3.51 23.83 -5.36
N ASN A 158 -3.73 22.50 -5.37
CA ASN A 158 -4.53 21.82 -4.35
C ASN A 158 -3.73 21.45 -3.09
N ASN A 159 -2.41 21.37 -3.18
CA ASN A 159 -1.51 20.95 -2.09
C ASN A 159 -0.26 21.87 -2.04
N PRO A 160 -0.35 23.06 -1.44
CA PRO A 160 0.74 24.06 -1.50
C PRO A 160 2.06 23.59 -0.87
N ASN A 161 1.98 22.69 0.11
CA ASN A 161 3.13 22.16 0.84
C ASN A 161 3.75 20.92 0.16
N LEU A 162 3.27 20.53 -1.01
CA LEU A 162 3.77 19.37 -1.74
C LEU A 162 5.25 19.57 -2.12
N SER A 163 6.11 18.72 -1.56
CA SER A 163 7.53 18.66 -1.85
C SER A 163 7.78 17.84 -3.11
N LEU A 164 8.86 18.14 -3.82
CA LEU A 164 9.28 17.37 -4.97
C LEU A 164 10.79 17.19 -4.90
N SER A 165 11.25 15.96 -5.10
CA SER A 165 12.68 15.66 -5.18
C SER A 165 12.96 14.70 -6.32
N TYR A 166 14.16 14.85 -6.89
CA TYR A 166 14.64 14.05 -8.01
C TYR A 166 15.91 13.30 -7.58
N GLU A 167 16.01 12.04 -7.98
CA GLU A 167 17.25 11.28 -7.94
C GLU A 167 17.71 11.07 -9.37
N HIS A 168 18.93 11.51 -9.69
CA HIS A 168 19.52 11.33 -11.00
C HIS A 168 20.31 10.02 -11.09
N LEU A 169 20.50 9.55 -12.30
CA LEU A 169 21.41 8.45 -12.59
C LEU A 169 22.86 8.89 -12.37
N GLU A 170 23.70 7.98 -11.87
CA GLU A 170 25.13 8.28 -11.65
C GLU A 170 25.80 8.82 -12.91
N ASN A 171 26.40 10.00 -12.79
CA ASN A 171 27.10 10.70 -13.88
C ASN A 171 26.21 11.11 -15.08
N SER A 172 24.90 11.26 -14.88
CA SER A 172 23.98 11.79 -15.91
C SER A 172 22.96 12.76 -15.29
N GLU A 173 22.38 13.63 -16.12
CA GLU A 173 21.22 14.46 -15.76
C GLU A 173 19.88 13.69 -15.90
N ASP A 174 19.94 12.43 -16.33
CA ASP A 174 18.77 11.58 -16.48
C ASP A 174 18.12 11.31 -15.12
N ILE A 175 16.83 11.62 -15.03
CA ILE A 175 16.02 11.37 -13.84
C ILE A 175 15.77 9.87 -13.71
N LYS A 176 16.24 9.30 -12.61
CA LYS A 176 16.04 7.90 -12.23
C LYS A 176 14.79 7.73 -11.37
N LEU A 177 14.54 8.67 -10.45
CA LEU A 177 13.43 8.63 -9.51
C LEU A 177 12.86 10.03 -9.27
N ILE A 178 11.55 10.12 -9.15
CA ILE A 178 10.84 11.30 -8.66
C ILE A 178 10.12 10.92 -7.38
N ARG A 179 10.27 11.70 -6.31
CA ARG A 179 9.47 11.57 -5.09
C ARG A 179 8.62 12.81 -4.88
N ILE A 180 7.33 12.60 -4.71
CA ILE A 180 6.29 13.62 -4.50
C ILE A 180 5.66 13.39 -3.14
#